data_AF-A0A5J4TWL1-F1
#
_entry.id   AF-A0A5J4TWL1-F1
#
_cell.length_a   1.000
_cell.length_b   1.000
_cell.length_c   1.000
_cell.angle_alpha   90.00
_cell.angle_beta   90.00
_cell.angle_gamma   90.00
#
_symmetry.space_group_name_H-M   'P 1'
#
loop_
_entity.id
_entity.type
_entity.pdbx_description
1 polymer ?
#
loop_
_entity_poly.entity_id
_entity_poly.type
_entity_poly.pdbx_seq_one_letter_code
_entity_poly.pdbx_strand_id
1 'polypeptide(L)'
;MVGKLPKSQEQAIPAGITSNGGKTTTDLENGGATHVLISVPSDTRQKITREASAKGLPVLIRDYITECIDANKLLDEKDYLQEVSAERVKRPSTVISNDDDD
;
A
#
# COMPACT_ATOMS: atom_id res chain seq x y z
N MET A 1 -5.49 -5.27 18.90
CA MET A 1 -4.16 -5.91 19.04
C MET A 1 -3.44 -5.79 17.70
N VAL A 2 -2.39 -4.97 17.62
CA VAL A 2 -1.57 -4.83 16.41
C VAL A 2 -0.51 -5.92 16.47
N GLY A 3 -0.57 -6.88 15.56
CA GLY A 3 0.45 -7.91 15.43
C GLY A 3 1.76 -7.24 15.00
N LYS A 4 2.67 -7.02 15.95
CA LYS A 4 4.07 -6.70 15.64
C LYS A 4 4.59 -7.85 14.77
N LEU A 5 4.87 -7.57 13.50
CA LEU A 5 5.67 -8.47 12.67
C LEU A 5 7.05 -8.64 13.35
N PRO A 6 7.61 -9.85 13.34
CA PRO A 6 8.93 -10.09 13.92
C PRO A 6 9.96 -9.28 13.12
N LYS A 7 10.83 -8.55 13.83
CA LYS A 7 11.91 -7.69 13.28
C LYS A 7 12.78 -8.37 12.22
N SER A 8 12.79 -9.71 12.15
CA SER A 8 13.47 -10.49 11.11
C SER A 8 12.91 -10.28 9.70
N GLN A 9 11.61 -10.00 9.53
CA GLN A 9 11.04 -9.84 8.18
C GLN A 9 11.20 -8.42 7.62
N GLU A 10 11.22 -7.38 8.46
CA GLU A 10 11.45 -6.00 8.00
C GLU A 10 12.85 -5.80 7.43
N GLN A 11 13.84 -6.59 7.85
CA GLN A 11 15.21 -6.55 7.30
C GLN A 11 15.40 -7.46 6.06
N ALA A 12 14.58 -8.51 5.93
CA ALA A 12 14.71 -9.45 4.80
C ALA A 12 14.33 -8.82 3.46
N ILE A 13 13.36 -7.90 3.46
CA ILE A 13 12.88 -7.22 2.24
C ILE A 13 13.95 -6.31 1.63
N PRO A 14 14.53 -5.32 2.33
CA PRO A 14 15.57 -4.46 1.76
C PRO A 14 16.82 -5.26 1.36
N ALA A 15 17.17 -6.31 2.11
CA ALA A 15 18.24 -7.22 1.75
C ALA A 15 17.95 -7.96 0.43
N GLY A 16 16.75 -8.52 0.27
CA GLY A 16 16.32 -9.21 -0.96
C GLY A 16 16.26 -8.28 -2.18
N ILE A 17 15.79 -7.05 -2.00
CA ILE A 17 15.76 -6.03 -3.07
C ILE A 17 17.19 -5.69 -3.51
N THR A 18 18.09 -5.45 -2.56
CA THR A 18 19.50 -5.12 -2.84
C THR A 18 20.22 -6.29 -3.51
N SER A 19 19.95 -7.53 -3.06
CA SER A 19 20.54 -8.74 -3.64
C SER A 19 20.11 -8.98 -5.09
N ASN A 20 18.94 -8.46 -5.49
CA ASN A 20 18.43 -8.51 -6.86
C ASN A 20 18.79 -7.24 -7.67
N GLY A 21 19.72 -6.41 -7.19
CA GLY A 21 20.18 -5.20 -7.87
C GLY A 21 19.24 -3.99 -7.76
N GLY A 22 18.18 -4.09 -6.97
CA GLY A 22 17.27 -2.99 -6.67
C GLY A 22 17.82 -2.01 -5.63
N LYS A 23 17.16 -0.85 -5.51
CA LYS A 23 17.46 0.15 -4.47
C LYS A 23 16.18 0.53 -3.73
N THR A 24 16.25 0.60 -2.41
CA THR A 24 15.17 1.10 -1.56
C THR A 24 15.48 2.53 -1.12
N THR A 25 14.50 3.43 -1.20
CA THR A 25 14.58 4.77 -0.61
C THR A 25 13.37 4.99 0.29
N THR A 26 13.58 5.65 1.42
CA THR A 26 12.49 6.17 2.26
C THR A 26 12.07 7.58 1.83
N ASP A 27 12.90 8.22 0.99
CA ASP A 27 12.68 9.57 0.52
C ASP A 27 11.99 9.53 -0.83
N LEU A 28 10.70 9.87 -0.83
CA LEU A 28 9.91 10.02 -2.06
C LEU A 28 10.21 11.34 -2.77
N GLU A 29 10.78 12.34 -2.08
CA GLU A 29 10.92 13.72 -2.55
C GLU A 29 12.04 13.87 -3.59
N ASN A 30 13.15 13.15 -3.43
CA ASN A 30 14.32 13.22 -4.32
C ASN A 30 14.16 12.51 -5.69
N GLY A 31 12.96 12.06 -6.05
CA GLY A 31 12.62 11.70 -7.43
C GLY A 31 13.25 10.41 -7.98
N GLY A 32 13.80 9.54 -7.14
CA GLY A 32 14.43 8.27 -7.58
C GLY A 32 13.55 7.02 -7.46
N ALA A 33 12.33 7.14 -6.93
CA ALA A 33 11.45 6.01 -6.68
C ALA A 33 10.60 5.70 -7.93
N THR A 34 10.69 4.46 -8.42
CA THR A 34 9.85 3.96 -9.52
C THR A 34 8.60 3.26 -9.04
N HIS A 35 8.65 2.67 -7.84
CA HIS A 35 7.55 1.93 -7.23
C HIS A 35 7.45 2.30 -5.75
N VAL A 36 6.23 2.39 -5.23
CA VAL A 36 5.98 2.71 -3.83
C VAL A 36 5.38 1.50 -3.13
N LEU A 37 6.07 1.01 -2.10
CA LEU A 37 5.63 -0.11 -1.28
C LEU A 37 5.06 0.40 0.04
N ILE A 38 3.83 0.00 0.35
CA ILE A 38 3.20 0.36 1.60
C ILE A 38 3.12 -0.87 2.49
N SER A 39 3.90 -0.85 3.57
CA SER A 39 3.82 -1.85 4.65
C SER A 39 3.36 -1.24 5.99
N VAL A 40 2.91 0.02 5.97
CA VAL A 40 2.60 0.81 7.18
C VAL A 40 1.09 0.81 7.49
N PRO A 41 0.69 1.03 8.76
CA PRO A 41 -0.71 1.12 9.17
C PRO A 41 -1.48 2.23 8.45
N SER A 42 -2.82 2.11 8.45
CA SER A 42 -3.77 2.85 7.59
C SER A 42 -3.60 4.36 7.55
N ASP A 43 -3.19 5.02 8.64
CA ASP A 43 -3.07 6.49 8.70
C ASP A 43 -1.91 7.01 7.83
N THR A 44 -0.75 6.36 7.90
CA THR A 44 0.42 6.73 7.08
C THR A 44 0.26 6.24 5.64
N ARG A 45 -0.46 5.13 5.45
CA ARG A 45 -0.78 4.58 4.13
C ARG A 45 -1.51 5.61 3.26
N GLN A 46 -2.55 6.27 3.75
CA GLN A 46 -3.30 7.25 2.96
C GLN A 46 -2.43 8.42 2.47
N LYS A 47 -1.53 8.91 3.34
CA LYS A 47 -0.61 10.00 2.98
C LYS A 47 0.33 9.56 1.86
N ILE A 48 1.00 8.41 2.03
CA ILE A 48 1.95 7.88 1.04
C ILE A 48 1.26 7.57 -0.28
N THR A 49 0.08 6.94 -0.24
CA THR A 49 -0.70 6.67 -1.45
C THR A 49 -1.04 7.95 -2.20
N ARG A 50 -1.47 9.00 -1.48
CA ARG A 50 -1.80 10.29 -2.10
C ARG A 50 -0.57 10.96 -2.72
N GLU A 51 0.58 10.91 -2.06
CA GLU A 51 1.85 11.44 -2.58
C GLU A 51 2.32 10.66 -3.82
N ALA A 52 2.22 9.33 -3.79
CA ALA A 52 2.54 8.48 -4.93
C ALA A 52 1.61 8.75 -6.12
N SER A 53 0.29 8.82 -5.89
CA SER A 53 -0.69 9.15 -6.93
C SER A 53 -0.47 10.54 -7.52
N ALA A 54 -0.10 11.53 -6.70
CA ALA A 54 0.23 12.87 -7.19
C ALA A 54 1.45 12.87 -8.13
N LYS A 55 2.35 11.89 -7.97
CA LYS A 55 3.54 11.68 -8.81
C LYS A 55 3.30 10.69 -9.96
N GLY A 56 2.12 10.08 -10.06
CA GLY A 56 1.80 9.04 -11.04
C GLY A 56 2.54 7.72 -10.77
N LEU A 57 2.97 7.47 -9.53
CA LEU A 57 3.67 6.25 -9.16
C LEU A 57 2.68 5.15 -8.75
N PRO A 58 2.86 3.91 -9.23
CA PRO A 58 2.06 2.78 -8.79
C PRO A 58 2.35 2.46 -7.33
N VAL A 59 1.28 2.22 -6.58
CA VAL A 59 1.35 1.84 -5.16
C VAL A 59 1.08 0.36 -5.08
N LEU A 60 2.09 -0.40 -4.65
CA LEU A 60 2.04 -1.85 -4.60
C LEU A 60 1.91 -2.36 -3.17
N ILE A 61 1.21 -3.48 -3.03
CA ILE A 61 1.14 -4.21 -1.77
C ILE A 61 2.49 -4.89 -1.47
N ARG A 62 2.76 -5.14 -0.20
CA ARG A 62 3.99 -5.80 0.27
C ARG A 62 4.23 -7.15 -0.41
N ASP A 63 3.16 -7.89 -0.70
CA ASP A 63 3.25 -9.24 -1.26
C ASP A 63 3.96 -9.29 -2.61
N TYR A 64 3.89 -8.20 -3.39
CA TYR A 64 4.59 -8.06 -4.65
C TYR A 64 6.09 -8.36 -4.53
N ILE A 65 6.75 -7.76 -3.53
CA ILE A 65 8.20 -7.92 -3.38
C ILE A 65 8.54 -9.33 -2.90
N THR A 66 7.77 -9.87 -1.98
CA THR A 66 8.01 -11.23 -1.48
C THR A 66 7.86 -12.25 -2.60
N GLU A 67 6.84 -12.10 -3.45
CA GLU A 67 6.66 -12.99 -4.61
C GLU A 67 7.70 -12.74 -5.71
N CYS A 68 8.12 -11.50 -5.94
CA CYS A 68 9.22 -11.22 -6.88
C CYS A 68 10.54 -11.87 -6.43
N ILE A 69 10.82 -11.85 -5.11
CA ILE A 69 12.01 -12.50 -4.53
C ILE A 69 11.91 -14.02 -4.68
N ASP A 70 10.75 -14.61 -4.38
CA ASP A 70 10.52 -16.05 -4.46
C ASP A 70 10.58 -16.56 -5.92
N ALA A 71 9.93 -15.84 -6.84
CA ALA A 71 9.92 -16.15 -8.26
C ALA A 71 11.23 -15.75 -8.98
N ASN A 72 12.13 -15.05 -8.29
CA ASN A 72 13.39 -14.51 -8.82
C ASN A 72 13.21 -13.76 -10.15
N LYS A 73 12.11 -13.00 -10.27
CA LYS A 73 11.73 -12.20 -11.44
C LYS A 73 10.79 -11.07 -11.03
N LEU A 74 10.71 -10.03 -11.85
CA LEU A 74 9.68 -9.00 -11.69
C LEU A 74 8.33 -9.56 -12.18
N LEU A 75 7.35 -9.56 -11.27
CA LEU A 75 5.97 -9.91 -11.58
C LEU A 75 5.23 -8.70 -12.18
N ASP A 76 4.05 -8.93 -12.74
CA ASP A 76 3.25 -7.82 -13.27
C ASP A 76 2.70 -6.99 -12.11
N GLU A 77 2.89 -5.68 -12.18
CA GLU A 77 2.52 -4.74 -11.13
C GLU A 77 1.00 -4.66 -10.93
N LYS A 78 0.23 -4.91 -11.99
CA LYS A 78 -1.23 -4.70 -12.01
C LYS A 78 -1.97 -5.61 -11.06
N ASP A 79 -1.49 -6.84 -10.90
CA ASP A 79 -2.03 -7.83 -9.96
C ASP A 79 -1.82 -7.43 -8.49
N TYR A 80 -0.89 -6.50 -8.23
CA TYR A 80 -0.49 -6.09 -6.88
C TYR A 80 -0.74 -4.61 -6.59
N LEU A 81 -1.44 -3.91 -7.49
CA LEU A 81 -1.84 -2.53 -7.26
C LEU A 81 -2.76 -2.43 -6.05
N GLN A 82 -2.36 -1.61 -5.11
CA GLN A 82 -3.17 -1.28 -3.95
C GLN A 82 -4.35 -0.41 -4.42
N GLU A 83 -5.53 -1.01 -4.58
CA GLU A 83 -6.74 -0.22 -4.82
C GLU A 83 -6.95 0.73 -3.64
N VAL A 84 -6.94 2.02 -3.96
CA VAL A 84 -7.33 3.08 -3.04
C VAL A 84 -8.86 3.13 -3.09
N SER A 85 -9.51 2.16 -2.44
CA SER A 85 -10.96 2.20 -2.31
C SER A 85 -11.30 3.47 -1.52
N ALA A 86 -11.73 4.52 -2.20
CA ALA A 86 -12.17 5.79 -1.61
C ALA A 86 -13.49 5.65 -0.83
N GLU A 87 -13.83 4.44 -0.37
CA GLU A 87 -15.16 4.08 0.06
C GLU A 87 -15.15 3.66 1.52
N ARG A 88 -15.38 4.65 2.38
CA ARG A 88 -16.23 4.50 3.56
C ARG A 88 -16.70 5.86 4.07
N VAL A 89 -17.35 6.64 3.22
CA VAL A 89 -18.49 7.42 3.72
C VAL A 89 -19.64 6.45 3.84
N LYS A 90 -19.69 5.70 4.95
CA LYS A 90 -20.96 5.18 5.45
C LYS A 90 -21.83 6.41 5.69
N ARG A 91 -22.64 6.81 4.71
CA ARG A 91 -23.85 7.55 5.04
C ARG A 91 -24.73 6.51 5.72
N PRO A 92 -25.03 6.63 7.02
CA PRO A 92 -26.21 5.94 7.53
C PRO A 92 -27.36 6.44 6.66
N SER A 93 -27.97 5.53 5.89
CA SER A 93 -29.27 5.81 5.31
C SER A 93 -30.22 5.88 6.50
N THR A 94 -30.33 7.06 7.10
CA THR A 94 -31.43 7.37 8.01
C THR A 94 -32.66 7.40 7.12
N VAL A 95 -33.29 6.24 6.99
CA VAL A 95 -34.66 6.13 6.51
C VAL A 95 -35.48 6.75 7.63
N ILE A 96 -35.79 8.03 7.50
CA ILE A 96 -36.80 8.67 8.34
C ILE A 96 -38.13 8.18 7.75
N SER A 97 -38.66 7.11 8.32
CA SER A 97 -40.05 6.76 8.13
C SER A 97 -40.87 7.82 8.86
N ASN A 98 -41.54 8.67 8.10
CA ASN A 98 -42.66 9.45 8.62
C ASN A 98 -43.86 8.50 8.62
N ASP A 99 -44.15 7.95 9.80
CA ASP A 99 -45.47 7.41 10.10
C ASP A 99 -46.40 8.61 10.33
N ASP A 100 -47.07 9.04 9.25
CA ASP A 100 -48.26 9.88 9.28
C ASP A 100 -49.45 9.01 9.74
N ASP A 101 -49.85 9.18 11.00
CA ASP A 101 -51.07 8.61 11.59
C ASP A 101 -51.87 9.79 12.19
N ASP A 102 -52.85 10.31 11.42
CA ASP A 102 -54.08 10.98 11.89
C ASP A 102 -55.17 10.90 10.80
#